data_AF-A0A2K8WSU2-F1
#
_entry.id   AF-A0A2K8WSU2-F1
#
_cell.length_a   1.000
_cell.length_b   1.000
_cell.length_c   1.000
_cell.angle_alpha   90.00
_cell.angle_beta   90.00
_cell.angle_gamma   90.00
#
_symmetry.space_group_name_H-M   'P 1'
#
loop_
_entity.id
_entity.type
_entity.pdbx_description
1 polymer ?
#
loop_
_entity_poly.entity_id
_entity_poly.type
_entity_poly.pdbx_seq_one_letter_code
_entity_poly.pdbx_strand_id
1 'polypeptide(L)'
;MITSQACLLLLDNNPNFLHPNKSNYFPYLKFIYIYPDRIENKLNKKVPESSLLLGQSSVGHKSGKDGNILLSWLDVKLESQSYNSESNVVLHEFSHQLDQEFGNATGTPKLKNLEATLIWQNIFKIEYQKLCLSIEKQEYTLIDKYGATNPVEFFAVATEAFFLKGKLIAVNHPLLYEQLRQYYQVDPALW
;
A
#
# COMPACT_ATOMS: atom_id res chain seq x y z
N MET A 1 1.50 11.77 13.29
CA MET A 1 0.87 10.47 13.05
C MET A 1 0.76 10.19 11.56
N ILE A 2 -0.08 10.93 10.80
CA ILE A 2 -0.14 10.79 9.34
C ILE A 2 1.24 11.05 8.71
N THR A 3 1.84 12.21 8.98
CA THR A 3 3.17 12.56 8.43
C THR A 3 4.25 11.55 8.81
N SER A 4 4.30 11.11 10.07
CA SER A 4 5.30 10.15 10.53
C SER A 4 5.17 8.79 9.85
N GLN A 5 3.94 8.32 9.60
CA GLN A 5 3.69 7.05 8.90
C GLN A 5 3.97 7.16 7.41
N ALA A 6 3.56 8.25 6.76
CA ALA A 6 3.92 8.50 5.37
C ALA A 6 5.44 8.58 5.18
N CYS A 7 6.15 9.24 6.10
CA CYS A 7 7.62 9.31 6.08
C CYS A 7 8.28 7.95 6.34
N LEU A 8 7.62 7.00 6.99
CA LEU A 8 8.15 5.65 7.23
C LEU A 8 8.48 4.93 5.91
N LEU A 9 7.65 5.15 4.88
CA LEU A 9 7.84 4.62 3.53
C LEU A 9 9.07 5.21 2.82
N LEU A 10 9.66 6.28 3.37
CA LEU A 10 10.74 7.07 2.76
C LEU A 10 12.03 7.04 3.57
N LEU A 11 12.13 6.21 4.62
CA LEU A 11 13.26 6.15 5.56
C LEU A 11 14.55 5.56 4.97
N ASP A 12 14.82 5.77 3.68
CA ASP A 12 15.97 5.20 2.98
C ASP A 12 17.27 5.27 3.81
N ASN A 13 17.73 4.09 4.24
CA ASN A 13 18.94 3.95 5.04
C ASN A 13 20.20 3.84 4.18
N ASN A 14 20.09 3.91 2.84
CA ASN A 14 21.20 3.73 1.93
C ASN A 14 21.76 5.08 1.43
N PRO A 15 22.88 5.57 1.99
CA PRO A 15 23.47 6.84 1.57
C PRO A 15 23.97 6.84 0.12
N ASN A 16 24.10 5.68 -0.51
CA ASN A 16 24.56 5.51 -1.90
C ASN A 16 23.41 5.29 -2.90
N PHE A 17 22.18 5.12 -2.42
CA PHE A 17 20.99 5.00 -3.27
C PHE A 17 20.25 6.33 -3.28
N LEU A 18 20.83 7.32 -3.95
CA LEU A 18 20.16 8.59 -4.14
C LEU A 18 18.95 8.38 -5.06
N HIS A 19 17.73 8.41 -4.51
CA HIS A 19 16.52 8.63 -5.32
C HIS A 19 16.82 9.85 -6.21
N PRO A 20 16.81 9.75 -7.55
CA PRO A 20 17.37 10.78 -8.42
C PRO A 20 16.60 12.11 -8.42
N ASN A 21 15.61 12.29 -7.55
CA ASN A 21 14.87 13.55 -7.35
C ASN A 21 14.56 13.77 -5.86
N LYS A 22 15.51 14.32 -5.11
CA LYS A 22 15.41 14.57 -3.65
C LYS A 22 14.39 15.64 -3.23
N SER A 23 13.71 16.31 -4.18
CA SER A 23 12.81 17.43 -3.85
C SER A 23 11.35 17.02 -3.72
N ASN A 24 10.92 15.88 -4.27
CA ASN A 24 9.51 15.49 -4.23
C ASN A 24 9.30 13.97 -4.31
N TYR A 25 9.13 13.33 -3.14
CA TYR A 25 8.88 11.88 -3.02
C TYR A 25 7.47 11.47 -3.47
N PHE A 26 6.52 12.41 -3.50
CA PHE A 26 5.16 12.19 -3.98
C PHE A 26 4.83 13.24 -5.05
N PRO A 27 5.43 13.15 -6.26
CA PRO A 27 5.43 14.21 -7.26
C PRO A 27 4.04 14.67 -7.70
N TYR A 28 3.06 13.78 -7.61
CA TYR A 28 1.69 14.06 -8.02
C TYR A 28 0.74 14.34 -6.86
N LEU A 29 1.15 14.19 -5.60
CA LEU A 29 0.30 14.47 -4.45
C LEU A 29 0.14 15.99 -4.26
N LYS A 30 -1.10 16.46 -4.30
CA LYS A 30 -1.49 17.87 -4.15
C LYS A 30 -2.19 18.12 -2.82
N PHE A 31 -3.16 17.26 -2.46
CA PHE A 31 -3.98 17.45 -1.28
C PHE A 31 -4.18 16.15 -0.49
N ILE A 32 -4.21 16.29 0.82
CA ILE A 32 -4.63 15.23 1.75
C ILE A 32 -5.89 15.75 2.44
N TYR A 33 -7.03 15.17 2.08
CA TYR A 33 -8.31 15.47 2.72
C TYR A 33 -8.50 14.54 3.91
N ILE A 34 -8.75 15.13 5.08
CA ILE A 34 -8.99 14.38 6.31
C ILE A 34 -10.42 14.66 6.76
N TYR A 35 -11.24 13.62 6.74
CA TYR A 35 -12.63 13.66 7.19
C TYR A 35 -12.73 13.14 8.62
N PRO A 36 -13.70 13.60 9.43
CA PRO A 36 -13.85 13.13 10.80
C PRO A 36 -14.07 11.61 10.92
N ASP A 37 -14.79 11.03 9.96
CA ASP A 37 -15.17 9.61 9.91
C ASP A 37 -15.30 9.14 8.45
N ARG A 38 -15.54 7.84 8.25
CA ARG A 38 -15.83 7.22 6.95
C ARG A 38 -17.12 7.82 6.38
N ILE A 39 -17.07 8.23 5.11
CA ILE A 39 -18.24 8.71 4.39
C ILE A 39 -18.79 7.57 3.54
N GLU A 40 -19.91 6.99 3.94
CA GLU A 40 -20.63 6.02 3.11
C GLU A 40 -21.58 6.76 2.16
N ASN A 41 -21.29 6.74 0.85
CA ASN A 41 -22.27 7.19 -0.14
C ASN A 41 -23.41 6.17 -0.26
N LYS A 42 -24.56 6.47 0.38
CA LYS A 42 -25.84 5.80 0.08
C LYS A 42 -26.43 6.38 -1.22
N LEU A 43 -25.91 6.00 -2.40
CA LEU A 43 -26.49 6.41 -3.68
C LEU A 43 -26.99 5.23 -4.53
N ASN A 44 -28.16 5.50 -5.12
CA ASN A 44 -29.13 4.62 -5.76
C ASN A 44 -28.63 3.78 -6.96
N LYS A 45 -29.24 2.60 -7.11
CA LYS A 45 -29.08 1.51 -8.10
C LYS A 45 -29.01 1.84 -9.62
N LYS A 46 -28.75 3.07 -10.10
CA LYS A 46 -28.84 3.38 -11.55
C LYS A 46 -27.74 4.24 -12.18
N VAL A 47 -26.63 4.48 -11.49
CA VAL A 47 -25.41 5.02 -12.09
C VAL A 47 -24.28 4.04 -11.75
N PRO A 48 -23.27 3.79 -12.62
CA PRO A 48 -22.07 3.09 -12.17
C PRO A 48 -21.28 4.05 -11.28
N GLU A 49 -21.82 4.31 -10.08
CA GLU A 49 -21.33 5.28 -9.12
C GLU A 49 -20.45 4.60 -8.08
N SER A 50 -19.24 5.13 -7.99
CA SER A 50 -18.16 4.80 -7.08
C SER A 50 -18.59 4.82 -5.61
N SER A 51 -18.47 3.67 -4.96
CA SER A 51 -18.36 3.61 -3.50
C SER A 51 -17.00 4.18 -3.11
N LEU A 52 -16.97 5.45 -2.70
CA LEU A 52 -15.87 6.00 -1.90
C LEU A 52 -16.00 5.42 -0.50
N LEU A 53 -15.57 4.17 -0.32
CA LEU A 53 -15.29 3.64 1.02
C LEU A 53 -13.93 4.23 1.42
N LEU A 54 -13.93 5.41 2.02
CA LEU A 54 -12.73 5.90 2.71
C LEU A 54 -12.32 4.85 3.75
N GLY A 55 -11.14 4.24 3.58
CA GLY A 55 -10.63 3.15 4.41
C GLY A 55 -10.65 1.75 3.76
N GLN A 56 -11.21 1.60 2.56
CA GLN A 56 -11.06 0.41 1.70
C GLN A 56 -10.97 0.94 0.26
N SER A 57 -9.75 1.16 -0.19
CA SER A 57 -9.43 2.25 -1.11
C SER A 57 -10.22 2.29 -2.43
N SER A 58 -10.53 3.51 -2.84
CA SER A 58 -11.11 3.85 -4.14
C SER A 58 -10.06 3.83 -5.27
N VAL A 59 -9.10 2.90 -5.24
CA VAL A 59 -8.14 2.73 -6.34
C VAL A 59 -8.74 1.84 -7.42
N GLY A 60 -9.72 2.43 -8.08
CA GLY A 60 -10.25 1.98 -9.37
C GLY A 60 -10.63 3.16 -10.26
N HIS A 61 -11.04 4.29 -9.69
CA HIS A 61 -11.42 5.47 -10.47
C HIS A 61 -11.08 6.77 -9.71
N LYS A 62 -10.01 7.42 -10.17
CA LYS A 62 -9.69 8.86 -10.01
C LYS A 62 -9.14 9.40 -8.67
N SER A 63 -8.90 8.62 -7.61
CA SER A 63 -8.19 9.20 -6.45
C SER A 63 -6.68 9.40 -6.68
N GLY A 64 -6.04 8.49 -7.43
CA GLY A 64 -4.62 8.58 -7.76
C GLY A 64 -4.26 9.52 -8.91
N LYS A 65 -5.20 9.75 -9.84
CA LYS A 65 -4.93 10.53 -11.06
C LYS A 65 -4.91 12.04 -10.83
N ASP A 66 -5.60 12.52 -9.80
CA ASP A 66 -5.77 13.95 -9.54
C ASP A 66 -4.84 14.48 -8.44
N GLY A 67 -4.09 13.59 -7.77
CA GLY A 67 -3.14 13.94 -6.71
C GLY A 67 -3.79 14.09 -5.33
N ASN A 68 -4.83 13.31 -5.03
CA ASN A 68 -5.58 13.46 -3.79
C ASN A 68 -5.55 12.17 -2.97
N ILE A 69 -5.24 12.31 -1.68
CA ILE A 69 -5.45 11.27 -0.68
C ILE A 69 -6.66 11.67 0.17
N LEU A 70 -7.55 10.71 0.44
CA LEU A 70 -8.71 10.91 1.30
C LEU A 70 -8.60 9.95 2.50
N LEU A 71 -8.58 10.50 3.71
CA LEU A 71 -8.42 9.75 4.96
C LEU A 71 -9.57 10.00 5.92
N SER A 72 -9.99 8.95 6.63
CA SER A 72 -10.83 9.06 7.82
C SER A 72 -9.95 9.26 9.04
N TRP A 73 -10.18 10.33 9.80
CA TRP A 73 -9.45 10.60 11.05
C TRP A 73 -9.71 9.51 12.10
N LEU A 74 -10.92 8.94 12.11
CA LEU A 74 -11.25 7.81 12.99
C LEU A 74 -10.35 6.61 12.72
N ASP A 75 -10.21 6.21 11.45
CA ASP A 75 -9.38 5.07 11.05
C ASP A 75 -7.90 5.34 11.34
N VAL A 76 -7.41 6.50 10.90
CA VAL A 76 -6.06 6.96 11.19
C VAL A 76 -5.77 6.84 12.68
N LYS A 77 -6.67 7.31 13.56
CA LYS A 77 -6.48 7.26 15.00
C LYS A 77 -6.49 5.84 15.56
N LEU A 78 -7.46 5.01 15.18
CA LEU A 78 -7.61 3.65 15.69
C LEU A 78 -6.42 2.77 15.29
N GLU A 79 -6.04 2.81 14.02
CA GLU A 79 -4.99 1.95 13.45
C GLU A 79 -3.59 2.38 13.90
N SER A 80 -3.38 3.66 14.17
CA SER A 80 -2.08 4.18 14.64
C SER A 80 -1.81 3.94 16.12
N GLN A 81 -2.85 3.67 16.92
CA GLN A 81 -2.74 3.48 18.36
C GLN A 81 -2.65 1.99 18.76
N SER A 82 -3.01 1.08 17.86
CA SER A 82 -2.99 -0.35 18.10
C SER A 82 -1.64 -0.95 17.74
N TYR A 83 -0.97 -1.56 18.72
CA TYR A 83 0.28 -2.31 18.49
C TYR A 83 0.07 -3.54 17.61
N ASN A 84 -1.16 -4.08 17.58
CA ASN A 84 -1.56 -5.23 16.76
C ASN A 84 -2.58 -4.80 15.71
N SER A 85 -2.40 -3.62 15.11
CA SER A 85 -3.28 -3.21 14.01
C SER A 85 -3.15 -4.18 12.85
N GLU A 86 -4.28 -4.63 12.32
CA GLU A 86 -4.31 -5.50 11.14
C GLU A 86 -4.10 -4.71 9.84
N SER A 87 -4.45 -3.41 9.86
CA SER A 87 -4.38 -2.45 8.75
C SER A 87 -3.75 -1.12 9.18
N ASN A 88 -3.31 -0.33 8.20
CA ASN A 88 -2.90 1.06 8.34
C ASN A 88 -3.19 1.84 7.05
N VAL A 89 -4.28 2.61 7.07
CA VAL A 89 -4.80 3.40 5.95
C VAL A 89 -3.79 4.43 5.44
N VAL A 90 -2.92 4.97 6.29
CA VAL A 90 -1.89 5.92 5.85
C VAL A 90 -0.84 5.20 5.01
N LEU A 91 -0.32 4.06 5.48
CA LEU A 91 0.64 3.28 4.70
C LEU A 91 0.02 2.80 3.39
N HIS A 92 -1.24 2.38 3.44
CA HIS A 92 -2.01 1.93 2.28
C HIS A 92 -2.10 3.03 1.21
N GLU A 93 -2.70 4.19 1.54
CA GLU A 93 -2.93 5.25 0.56
C GLU A 93 -1.63 5.86 0.02
N PHE A 94 -0.61 5.97 0.86
CA PHE A 94 0.69 6.49 0.41
C PHE A 94 1.48 5.47 -0.43
N SER A 95 1.27 4.16 -0.25
CA SER A 95 1.85 3.16 -1.16
C SER A 95 1.30 3.32 -2.58
N HIS A 96 0.01 3.65 -2.73
CA HIS A 96 -0.58 3.94 -4.04
C HIS A 96 0.07 5.17 -4.71
N GLN A 97 0.47 6.18 -3.93
CA GLN A 97 1.21 7.32 -4.48
C GLN A 97 2.60 6.92 -5.00
N LEU A 98 3.25 5.97 -4.34
CA LEU A 98 4.53 5.44 -4.80
C LEU A 98 4.38 4.60 -6.08
N ASP A 99 3.33 3.77 -6.17
CA ASP A 99 3.02 3.00 -7.38
C ASP A 99 2.71 3.91 -8.58
N GLN A 100 2.20 5.12 -8.32
CA GLN A 100 1.80 6.09 -9.32
C GLN A 100 2.90 7.10 -9.72
N GLU A 101 4.15 6.95 -9.26
CA GLU A 101 5.24 7.92 -9.49
C GLU A 101 5.47 8.26 -10.99
N PHE A 102 5.04 7.41 -11.95
CA PHE A 102 5.14 7.68 -13.40
C PHE A 102 3.86 7.41 -14.20
N GLY A 103 2.71 7.29 -13.54
CA GLY A 103 1.44 7.11 -14.26
C GLY A 103 0.39 6.34 -13.50
N ASN A 104 -0.24 5.39 -14.18
CA ASN A 104 -1.29 4.59 -13.57
C ASN A 104 -0.69 3.58 -12.59
N ALA A 105 -1.39 3.36 -11.48
CA ALA A 105 -1.08 2.29 -10.55
C ALA A 105 -1.14 0.92 -11.24
N THR A 106 -0.15 0.07 -10.99
CA THR A 106 -0.06 -1.29 -11.53
C THR A 106 0.32 -2.35 -10.49
N GLY A 107 0.58 -1.95 -9.25
CA GLY A 107 1.19 -2.78 -8.20
C GLY A 107 2.69 -2.97 -8.39
N THR A 108 3.33 -2.13 -9.21
CA THR A 108 4.77 -2.16 -9.50
C THR A 108 5.31 -0.74 -9.39
N PRO A 109 5.80 -0.34 -8.21
CA PRO A 109 6.40 0.96 -8.03
C PRO A 109 7.69 1.06 -8.85
N LYS A 110 8.23 2.28 -8.92
CA LYS A 110 9.50 2.49 -9.61
C LYS A 110 10.64 1.77 -8.89
N LEU A 111 11.35 0.96 -9.67
CA LEU A 111 12.49 0.19 -9.20
C LEU A 111 13.78 0.66 -9.89
N LYS A 112 14.92 0.23 -9.36
CA LYS A 112 16.24 0.69 -9.79
C LYS A 112 16.52 0.51 -11.28
N ASN A 113 16.09 -0.62 -11.84
CA ASN A 113 16.38 -1.03 -13.20
C ASN A 113 15.37 -2.10 -13.68
N LEU A 114 15.43 -2.45 -14.96
CA LEU A 114 14.53 -3.42 -15.59
C LEU A 114 14.59 -4.81 -14.93
N GLU A 115 15.77 -5.26 -14.52
CA GLU A 115 15.94 -6.56 -13.87
C GLU A 115 15.17 -6.62 -12.55
N ALA A 116 15.32 -5.60 -11.70
CA ALA A 116 14.55 -5.47 -10.46
C ALA A 116 13.04 -5.43 -10.73
N THR A 117 12.61 -4.70 -11.76
CA THR A 117 11.19 -4.67 -12.18
C THR A 117 10.65 -6.05 -12.57
N LEU A 118 11.41 -6.82 -13.35
CA LEU A 118 10.99 -8.16 -13.78
C LEU A 118 10.91 -9.15 -12.60
N ILE A 119 11.90 -9.09 -11.69
CA ILE A 119 11.91 -9.91 -10.48
C ILE A 119 10.72 -9.57 -9.58
N TRP A 120 10.49 -8.27 -9.34
CA TRP A 120 9.35 -7.77 -8.57
C TRP A 120 8.03 -8.27 -9.14
N GLN A 121 7.77 -8.02 -10.44
CA GLN A 121 6.53 -8.42 -11.09
C GLN A 121 6.28 -9.92 -10.99
N ASN A 122 7.31 -10.75 -11.16
CA ASN A 122 7.18 -12.19 -11.05
C ASN A 122 6.81 -12.61 -9.61
N ILE A 123 7.52 -12.09 -8.60
CA ILE A 123 7.28 -12.42 -7.19
C ILE A 123 5.88 -11.93 -6.77
N PHE A 124 5.54 -10.68 -7.04
CA PHE A 124 4.24 -10.11 -6.71
C PHE A 124 3.09 -10.85 -7.38
N LYS A 125 3.25 -11.25 -8.65
CA LYS A 125 2.25 -12.05 -9.35
C LYS A 125 2.03 -13.41 -8.66
N ILE A 126 3.11 -14.10 -8.29
CA ILE A 126 3.02 -15.40 -7.61
C ILE A 126 2.33 -15.25 -6.25
N GLU A 127 2.70 -14.25 -5.46
CA GLU A 127 2.15 -14.03 -4.12
C GLU A 127 0.69 -13.57 -4.15
N TYR A 128 0.33 -12.72 -5.12
CA TYR A 128 -1.06 -12.36 -5.39
C TYR A 128 -1.90 -13.61 -5.73
N GLN A 129 -1.41 -14.46 -6.64
CA GLN A 129 -2.11 -15.70 -7.00
C GLN A 129 -2.25 -16.65 -5.81
N LYS A 130 -1.23 -16.76 -4.96
CA LYS A 130 -1.31 -17.53 -3.70
C LYS A 130 -2.41 -16.99 -2.79
N LEU A 131 -2.49 -15.67 -2.60
CA LEU A 131 -3.53 -15.04 -1.79
C LEU A 131 -4.92 -15.35 -2.34
N CYS A 132 -5.14 -15.18 -3.66
CA CYS A 132 -6.42 -15.51 -4.30
C CYS A 132 -6.82 -16.97 -4.05
N LEU A 133 -5.89 -17.91 -4.26
CA LEU A 133 -6.15 -19.33 -4.05
C LEU A 133 -6.47 -19.68 -2.59
N SER A 134 -5.77 -19.09 -1.62
CA SER A 134 -6.06 -19.31 -0.20
C SER A 134 -7.43 -18.76 0.20
N ILE A 135 -7.86 -17.61 -0.37
CA ILE A 135 -9.21 -17.07 -0.15
C ILE A 135 -10.28 -17.99 -0.75
N GLU A 136 -10.07 -18.50 -1.97
CA GLU A 136 -11.00 -19.45 -2.60
C GLU A 136 -11.18 -20.72 -1.75
N LYS A 137 -10.11 -21.17 -1.10
CA LYS A 137 -10.11 -22.32 -0.19
C LYS A 137 -10.58 -22.00 1.23
N GLN A 138 -10.91 -20.74 1.53
CA GLN A 138 -11.26 -20.26 2.87
C GLN A 138 -10.17 -20.52 3.91
N GLU A 139 -8.91 -20.50 3.48
CA GLU A 139 -7.75 -20.62 4.36
C GLU A 139 -7.49 -19.28 5.06
N TYR A 140 -6.92 -19.34 6.26
CA TYR A 140 -6.40 -18.15 6.94
C TYR A 140 -5.25 -17.54 6.13
N THR A 141 -5.24 -16.21 6.02
CA THR A 141 -4.24 -15.45 5.27
C THR A 141 -3.64 -14.37 6.15
N LEU A 142 -2.31 -14.24 6.12
CA LEU A 142 -1.58 -13.23 6.89
C LEU A 142 -1.71 -11.83 6.27
N ILE A 143 -1.70 -11.79 4.93
CA ILE A 143 -1.97 -10.60 4.12
C ILE A 143 -3.49 -10.46 4.00
N ASP A 144 -4.00 -9.23 4.18
CA ASP A 144 -5.44 -8.99 4.15
C ASP A 144 -6.06 -9.42 2.81
N LYS A 145 -7.20 -10.10 2.89
CA LYS A 145 -7.96 -10.60 1.74
C LYS A 145 -8.33 -9.52 0.73
N TYR A 146 -8.41 -8.26 1.17
CA TYR A 146 -8.66 -7.12 0.30
C TYR A 146 -7.60 -6.99 -0.81
N GLY A 147 -6.37 -7.45 -0.57
CA GLY A 147 -5.32 -7.52 -1.59
C GLY A 147 -5.66 -8.40 -2.80
N ALA A 148 -6.61 -9.33 -2.68
CA ALA A 148 -7.07 -10.14 -3.81
C ALA A 148 -8.02 -9.40 -4.76
N THR A 149 -8.34 -8.12 -4.48
CA THR A 149 -9.17 -7.29 -5.35
C THR A 149 -8.50 -7.07 -6.71
N ASN A 150 -7.22 -6.69 -6.69
CA ASN A 150 -6.37 -6.53 -7.87
C ASN A 150 -4.89 -6.38 -7.44
N PRO A 151 -3.91 -6.44 -8.36
CA PRO A 151 -2.48 -6.30 -8.02
C PRO A 151 -2.08 -4.95 -7.38
N VAL A 152 -2.83 -3.88 -7.63
CA VAL A 152 -2.59 -2.56 -7.02
C VAL A 152 -2.92 -2.61 -5.54
N GLU A 153 -4.10 -3.11 -5.18
CA GLU A 153 -4.48 -3.31 -3.78
C GLU A 153 -3.58 -4.34 -3.09
N PHE A 154 -3.15 -5.37 -3.81
CA PHE A 154 -2.20 -6.34 -3.28
C PHE A 154 -0.90 -5.68 -2.81
N PHE A 155 -0.34 -4.75 -3.61
CA PHE A 155 0.85 -4.01 -3.22
C PHE A 155 0.62 -3.16 -1.97
N ALA A 156 -0.53 -2.51 -1.86
CA ALA A 156 -0.85 -1.69 -0.70
C ALA A 156 -1.01 -2.51 0.59
N VAL A 157 -1.77 -3.60 0.56
CA VAL A 157 -1.92 -4.46 1.75
C VAL A 157 -0.64 -5.24 2.08
N ALA A 158 0.19 -5.56 1.08
CA ALA A 158 1.50 -6.15 1.32
C ALA A 158 2.45 -5.14 2.00
N THR A 159 2.34 -3.86 1.63
CA THR A 159 3.06 -2.77 2.30
C THR A 159 2.61 -2.64 3.76
N GLU A 160 1.31 -2.63 4.03
CA GLU A 160 0.79 -2.62 5.40
C GLU A 160 1.35 -3.81 6.21
N ALA A 161 1.23 -5.02 5.67
CA ALA A 161 1.70 -6.22 6.35
C ALA A 161 3.22 -6.22 6.57
N PHE A 162 4.02 -5.67 5.65
CA PHE A 162 5.46 -5.54 5.81
C PHE A 162 5.84 -4.66 7.00
N PHE A 163 5.19 -3.52 7.17
CA PHE A 163 5.48 -2.59 8.27
C PHE A 163 4.84 -3.02 9.60
N LEU A 164 3.63 -3.58 9.58
CA LEU A 164 2.89 -3.96 10.79
C LEU A 164 3.27 -5.36 11.31
N LYS A 165 3.57 -6.29 10.39
CA LYS A 165 3.75 -7.72 10.68
C LYS A 165 5.08 -8.24 10.10
N GLY A 166 6.12 -7.40 10.08
CA GLY A 166 7.41 -7.69 9.41
C GLY A 166 8.00 -9.07 9.73
N LYS A 167 8.06 -9.46 11.00
CA LYS A 167 8.54 -10.79 11.43
C LYS A 167 7.73 -11.94 10.81
N LEU A 168 6.40 -11.80 10.76
CA LEU A 168 5.52 -12.83 10.21
C LEU A 168 5.63 -12.91 8.68
N ILE A 169 5.73 -11.77 8.00
CA ILE A 169 5.90 -11.73 6.55
C ILE A 169 7.27 -12.29 6.14
N ALA A 170 8.33 -11.99 6.88
CA ALA A 170 9.67 -12.55 6.64
C ALA A 170 9.70 -14.08 6.71
N VAL A 171 8.91 -14.69 7.62
CA VAL A 171 8.83 -16.15 7.77
C VAL A 171 7.92 -16.79 6.72
N ASN A 172 6.73 -16.24 6.50
CA ASN A 172 5.68 -16.89 5.69
C ASN A 172 5.77 -16.53 4.20
N HIS A 173 6.28 -15.34 3.87
CA HIS A 173 6.41 -14.82 2.51
C HIS A 173 7.83 -14.25 2.28
N PRO A 174 8.90 -15.06 2.43
CA PRO A 174 10.29 -14.56 2.46
C PRO A 174 10.71 -13.83 1.18
N LEU A 175 10.24 -14.28 0.01
CA LEU A 175 10.55 -13.62 -1.27
C LEU A 175 9.84 -12.28 -1.41
N LEU A 176 8.58 -12.20 -0.96
CA LEU A 176 7.83 -10.94 -0.91
C LEU A 176 8.50 -9.94 0.04
N TYR A 177 8.86 -10.43 1.23
CA TYR A 177 9.56 -9.65 2.24
C TYR A 177 10.85 -9.05 1.68
N GLU A 178 11.67 -9.85 1.01
CA GLU A 178 12.94 -9.37 0.47
C GLU A 178 12.72 -8.30 -0.62
N GLN A 179 11.71 -8.43 -1.48
CA GLN A 179 11.38 -7.38 -2.45
C GLN A 179 10.98 -6.08 -1.76
N LEU A 180 10.09 -6.14 -0.77
CA LEU A 180 9.65 -4.97 0.00
C LEU A 180 10.81 -4.36 0.81
N ARG A 181 11.70 -5.19 1.38
CA ARG A 181 12.91 -4.76 2.08
C ARG A 181 13.87 -4.03 1.15
N GLN A 182 14.10 -4.56 -0.04
CA GLN A 182 14.93 -3.93 -1.07
C GLN A 182 14.31 -2.65 -1.62
N TYR A 183 12.98 -2.57 -1.67
CA TYR A 183 12.29 -1.37 -2.12
C TYR A 183 12.31 -0.26 -1.06
N TYR A 184 11.86 -0.56 0.16
CA TYR A 184 11.76 0.42 1.25
C TYR A 184 13.08 0.68 2.00
N GLN A 185 14.11 -0.15 1.80
CA GLN A 185 15.45 -0.01 2.41
C GLN A 185 15.43 0.00 3.96
N VAL A 186 14.44 -0.68 4.56
CA VAL A 186 14.26 -0.85 6.01
C VAL A 186 13.97 -2.31 6.31
N ASP A 187 14.20 -2.75 7.55
CA ASP A 187 13.99 -4.15 7.97
C ASP A 187 13.03 -4.24 9.18
N PRO A 188 11.70 -4.17 8.96
CA PRO A 188 10.72 -4.20 10.05
C PRO A 188 10.67 -5.51 10.85
N ALA A 189 11.23 -6.60 10.33
CA ALA A 189 11.40 -7.83 11.10
C ALA A 189 12.38 -7.66 12.28
N LEU A 190 13.20 -6.60 12.29
CA LEU A 190 14.11 -6.27 13.38
C LEU A 190 13.56 -5.23 14.38
N TRP A 191 12.35 -4.72 14.17
CA TRP A 191 11.71 -3.75 15.08
C TRP A 191 11.13 -4.41 16.33
#